data_AF-C9MZP7-F1
#
_entry.id   AF-C9MZP7-F1
#
_cell.length_a   1.000
_cell.length_b   1.000
_cell.length_c   1.000
_cell.angle_alpha   90.00
_cell.angle_beta   90.00
_cell.angle_gamma   90.00
#
_symmetry.space_group_name_H-M   'P 1'
#
loop_
_entity.id
_entity.type
_entity.pdbx_description
1 polymer ?
#
loop_
_entity_poly.entity_id
_entity_poly.type
_entity_poly.pdbx_seq_one_letter_code
_entity_poly.pdbx_strand_id
1 'polypeptide(L)' 'MKKKYVIFLNGEYKYSQEFMDKLVSENAVCFCADGGANSAFKYGKIPEIIVGDLDSIEKKVLEYYKSKIF' A
#
# COMPACT_ATOMS: atom_id res chain seq x y z
N MET A 1 14.66 -18.63 2.19
CA MET A 1 13.44 -18.18 1.46
C MET A 1 13.74 -16.89 0.73
N LYS A 2 13.17 -16.69 -0.47
CA LYS A 2 13.32 -15.44 -1.23
C LYS A 2 12.33 -14.40 -0.69
N LYS A 3 12.82 -13.25 -0.22
CA LYS A 3 11.95 -12.12 0.15
C LYS A 3 11.31 -11.53 -1.10
N LYS A 4 10.02 -11.25 -1.04
CA LYS A 4 9.26 -10.57 -2.09
C LYS A 4 9.01 -9.13 -1.64
N TYR A 5 9.21 -8.18 -2.54
CA TYR A 5 8.93 -6.78 -2.31
C TYR A 5 7.88 -6.32 -3.31
N VAL A 6 6.92 -5.52 -2.85
CA VAL A 6 5.85 -4.95 -3.66
C VAL A 6 5.79 -3.45 -3.39
N ILE A 7 5.67 -2.67 -4.45
CA ILE A 7 5.51 -1.22 -4.37
C ILE A 7 4.18 -0.86 -5.02
N PHE A 8 3.29 -0.23 -4.26
CA PHE A 8 2.09 0.41 -4.81
C PHE A 8 2.45 1.78 -5.37
N LEU A 9 2.08 2.01 -6.62
CA LEU A 9 2.25 3.29 -7.31
C LEU A 9 0.91 4.01 -7.39
N ASN A 10 0.95 5.31 -7.71
CA ASN A 10 -0.25 6.11 -7.88
C ASN A 10 -0.91 5.83 -9.25
N GLY A 11 -1.70 4.75 -9.32
CA GLY A 11 -2.40 4.33 -10.53
C GLY A 11 -3.76 3.67 -10.23
N GLU A 12 -4.49 3.32 -11.28
CA GLU A 12 -5.79 2.63 -11.15
C GLU A 12 -5.62 1.12 -11.04
N TYR A 13 -6.23 0.53 -10.00
CA TYR A 13 -6.22 -0.90 -9.76
C TYR A 13 -7.64 -1.47 -9.91
N LYS A 14 -7.80 -2.38 -10.88
CA LYS A 14 -9.04 -3.11 -11.19
C LYS A 14 -8.93 -4.61 -10.89
N TYR A 15 -8.07 -4.97 -9.94
CA TYR A 15 -7.86 -6.35 -9.52
C TYR A 15 -8.84 -6.76 -8.41
N SER A 16 -9.19 -8.04 -8.36
CA SER A 16 -9.96 -8.62 -7.27
C SER A 16 -9.17 -8.63 -5.96
N GLN A 17 -9.88 -8.63 -4.83
CA GLN A 17 -9.27 -8.75 -3.50
C GLN A 17 -8.43 -10.04 -3.40
N GLU A 18 -8.95 -11.17 -3.90
CA GLU A 18 -8.25 -12.45 -3.89
C GLU A 18 -6.90 -12.42 -4.64
N PHE A 19 -6.86 -11.75 -5.80
CA PHE A 19 -5.60 -11.59 -6.54
C PHE A 19 -4.60 -10.76 -5.73
N MET A 20 -5.05 -9.67 -5.12
CA MET A 20 -4.20 -8.79 -4.31
C MET A 20 -3.71 -9.48 -3.04
N ASP A 21 -4.51 -10.35 -2.43
CA ASP A 21 -4.12 -11.16 -1.27
C ASP A 21 -3.06 -12.21 -1.60
N LYS A 22 -3.18 -12.85 -2.77
CA LYS A 22 -2.16 -13.76 -3.29
C LYS A 22 -0.87 -13.03 -3.67
N LEU A 23 -0.98 -11.83 -4.25
CA LEU A 23 0.17 -11.04 -4.69
C LEU A 23 0.93 -10.43 -3.50
N VAL A 24 0.20 -9.81 -2.57
CA VAL A 24 0.69 -9.17 -1.35
C VAL A 24 0.32 -10.07 -0.17
N SER A 25 0.99 -11.22 -0.12
CA SER A 25 0.86 -12.20 0.95
C SER A 25 1.67 -11.78 2.19
N GLU A 26 1.48 -12.47 3.31
CA GLU A 26 2.12 -12.15 4.60
C GLU A 26 3.67 -12.11 4.54
N ASN A 27 4.27 -12.84 3.59
CA ASN A 27 5.72 -12.87 3.41
C ASN A 27 6.26 -11.77 2.46
N ALA A 28 5.38 -10.94 1.91
CA ALA A 28 5.76 -9.83 1.04
C ALA A 28 5.91 -8.54 1.85
N VAL A 29 7.05 -7.86 1.64
CA VAL A 29 7.25 -6.51 2.16
C VAL A 29 6.57 -5.52 1.23
N CYS A 30 5.70 -4.68 1.79
CA CYS A 30 4.86 -3.75 1.05
C CYS A 30 5.36 -2.31 1.24
N PHE A 31 5.50 -1.56 0.15
CA PHE A 31 5.82 -0.13 0.15
C PHE A 31 4.80 0.64 -0.67
N CYS A 32 4.65 1.93 -0.39
CA CYS A 32 3.79 2.82 -1.18
C CYS A 32 4.56 4.06 -1.63
N ALA A 33 4.38 4.43 -2.90
CA ALA A 33 4.81 5.72 -3.43
C ALA A 33 3.63 6.69 -3.38
N ASP A 34 3.65 7.62 -2.43
CA ASP A 34 2.61 8.64 -2.21
C ASP A 34 1.17 8.12 -2.39
N GLY A 35 0.47 8.54 -3.46
CA GLY A 35 -0.91 8.14 -3.76
C GLY A 35 -1.13 6.62 -3.93
N GLY A 36 -0.05 5.84 -4.11
CA GLY A 36 -0.10 4.38 -4.03
C GLY A 36 -0.64 3.85 -2.70
N ALA A 37 -0.51 4.63 -1.62
CA ALA A 37 -1.11 4.32 -0.32
C ALA A 37 -2.64 4.26 -0.38
N ASN A 38 -3.29 5.01 -1.26
CA ASN A 38 -4.75 4.94 -1.45
C ASN A 38 -5.17 3.54 -1.93
N SER A 39 -4.38 2.95 -2.82
CA SER A 39 -4.62 1.60 -3.33
C SER A 39 -4.32 0.54 -2.28
N ALA A 40 -3.23 0.66 -1.52
CA ALA A 40 -2.96 -0.23 -0.40
C ALA A 40 -4.10 -0.21 0.62
N PHE A 41 -4.63 0.98 0.94
CA PHE A 41 -5.75 1.17 1.84
C PHE A 41 -7.03 0.49 1.33
N LYS A 42 -7.34 0.70 0.05
CA LYS A 42 -8.47 0.04 -0.63
C LYS A 42 -8.43 -1.48 -0.51
N TYR A 43 -7.25 -2.08 -0.57
CA TYR A 43 -7.06 -3.53 -0.48
C TYR A 43 -6.73 -4.05 0.92
N GLY A 44 -6.80 -3.20 1.96
CA GLY A 44 -6.51 -3.57 3.34
C GLY A 44 -5.06 -3.99 3.59
N LYS A 45 -4.11 -3.46 2.81
CA LYS A 45 -2.67 -3.74 2.95
C LYS A 45 -2.00 -2.70 3.82
N ILE A 46 -1.10 -3.15 4.70
CA ILE A 46 -0.29 -2.28 5.56
C ILE A 46 1.11 -2.19 4.96
N PRO A 47 1.52 -1.05 4.39
CA PRO A 47 2.89 -0.86 3.96
C PRO A 47 3.84 -0.70 5.16
N GLU A 48 5.12 -1.05 5.00
CA GLU A 48 6.17 -0.72 5.98
C GLU A 48 6.52 0.77 5.95
N ILE A 49 6.47 1.37 4.76
CA ILE A 49 6.73 2.81 4.58
C ILE A 49 5.94 3.37 3.39
N ILE A 50 5.57 4.64 3.52
CA ILE A 50 5.00 5.47 2.46
C ILE A 50 6.02 6.56 2.16
N VAL A 51 6.43 6.71 0.89
CA VAL A 51 7.48 7.66 0.47
C VAL A 51 6.95 8.56 -0.64
N GLY A 52 7.20 9.86 -0.53
CA GLY A 52 6.80 10.88 -1.51
C GLY A 52 6.66 12.25 -0.84
N ASP A 53 6.19 13.24 -1.59
CA ASP A 53 5.81 14.57 -1.07
C ASP A 53 4.44 14.58 -0.38
N LEU A 54 3.68 13.48 -0.50
CA LEU A 54 2.39 13.24 0.14
C LEU A 54 1.26 14.14 -0.42
N ASP A 55 1.38 14.58 -1.66
CA ASP A 55 0.39 15.46 -2.29
C ASP A 55 -0.79 14.69 -2.93
N SER A 56 -0.59 13.41 -3.25
CA SER A 56 -1.58 12.56 -3.93
C SER A 56 -2.28 11.57 -3.00
N ILE A 57 -1.77 11.33 -1.79
CA ILE A 57 -2.45 10.52 -0.78
C ILE A 57 -3.70 11.24 -0.22
N GLU A 58 -4.81 10.51 -0.09
CA GLU A 58 -6.02 11.07 0.51
C GLU A 58 -5.81 11.32 2.01
N LYS A 59 -6.28 12.46 2.53
CA LYS A 59 -6.14 12.82 3.95
C LYS A 59 -6.62 11.72 4.90
N LYS A 60 -7.75 11.08 4.62
CA LYS A 60 -8.30 9.99 5.45
C LYS A 60 -7.37 8.76 5.50
N VAL A 61 -6.71 8.47 4.39
CA VAL A 61 -5.78 7.35 4.24
C VAL A 61 -4.48 7.66 4.97
N LEU A 62 -3.97 8.88 4.83
CA LEU A 62 -2.81 9.36 5.56
C LEU A 62 -3.02 9.27 7.08
N GLU A 63 -4.15 9.77 7.58
CA GLU A 63 -4.46 9.70 9.02
C GLU A 63 -4.63 8.26 9.52
N TYR A 64 -5.22 7.37 8.71
CA TYR A 64 -5.27 5.94 9.03
C TYR A 64 -3.87 5.35 9.22
N TYR A 65 -2.96 5.60 8.28
CA TYR A 65 -1.61 5.03 8.34
C TYR A 65 -0.71 5.68 9.39
N LYS A 66 -0.90 6.97 9.70
CA LYS A 66 -0.27 7.63 10.84
C LYS A 66 -0.57 6.97 12.18
N SER A 67 -1.75 6.34 12.33
CA SER A 67 -2.10 5.63 13.57
C SER A 67 -1.56 4.20 13.66
N LYS A 68 -0.95 3.69 12.58
CA LYS A 68 -0.58 2.28 12.40
C LYS A 68 0.91 2.05 12.18
N ILE A 69 1.54 2.94 11.43
CA ILE A 69 2.91 2.79 10.93
C ILE A 69 3.86 3.78 11.62
N PHE A 70 3.36 4.99 11.87
CA PHE A 70 4.05 6.04 12.60
C PHE A 70 3.69 5.96 14.09
#